data_AF-A0A1F2PC71-F1
#
_entry.id   AF-A0A1F2PC71-F1
#
_cell.length_a   1.000
_cell.length_b   1.000
_cell.length_c   1.000
_cell.angle_alpha   90.00
_cell.angle_beta   90.00
_cell.angle_gamma   90.00
#
_symmetry.space_group_name_H-M   'P 1'
#
loop_
_entity.id
_entity.type
_entity.pdbx_description
1 polymer ?
#
loop_
_entity_poly.entity_id
_entity_poly.type
_entity_poly.pdbx_seq_one_letter_code
_entity_poly.pdbx_strand_id
1 'polypeptide(L)'
;MIKEGFYRLMIAYYNGWAEFESIYGDIDLVVHYLKRGLKYAERLKRVASSERDIHVAEANIRKARLILSLFEEKISVSEFKKGMQELEKYPIAFRRGREDIGTPEEAIAATIHRIEYTYDRYDVRYPSFDMHRSGDR
;
A
#
# COMPACT_ATOMS: atom_id res chain seq x y z
N MET A 1 14.14 -12.46 -15.88
CA MET A 1 12.78 -12.59 -16.44
C MET A 1 11.78 -13.37 -15.55
N ILE A 2 11.91 -14.69 -15.34
CA ILE A 2 10.90 -15.47 -14.58
C ILE A 2 10.78 -14.99 -13.12
N LYS A 3 11.91 -14.73 -12.44
CA LYS A 3 11.92 -14.24 -11.04
C LYS A 3 11.31 -12.84 -10.90
N GLU A 4 11.63 -11.92 -11.81
CA GLU A 4 11.06 -10.55 -11.81
C GLU A 4 9.54 -10.60 -12.04
N GLY A 5 9.09 -11.40 -13.01
CA GLY A 5 7.67 -11.64 -13.26
C GLY A 5 6.93 -12.15 -12.04
N PHE A 6 7.49 -13.16 -11.36
CA PHE A 6 6.95 -13.67 -10.10
C PHE A 6 6.88 -12.60 -9.01
N TYR A 7 7.94 -11.81 -8.81
CA TYR A 7 7.91 -10.75 -7.78
C TYR A 7 6.90 -9.65 -8.10
N ARG A 8 6.75 -9.24 -9.36
CA ARG A 8 5.68 -8.31 -9.77
C ARG A 8 4.30 -8.86 -9.43
N LEU A 9 4.05 -10.14 -9.74
CA LEU A 9 2.78 -10.79 -9.42
C LEU A 9 2.51 -10.79 -7.92
N MET A 10 3.50 -11.14 -7.09
CA MET A 10 3.34 -11.15 -5.64
C MET A 10 3.10 -9.74 -5.07
N ILE A 11 3.78 -8.72 -5.60
CA ILE A 11 3.55 -7.31 -5.21
C ILE A 11 2.10 -6.92 -5.51
N ALA A 12 1.61 -7.20 -6.73
CA ALA A 12 0.25 -6.90 -7.13
C ALA A 12 -0.78 -7.65 -6.26
N TYR A 13 -0.54 -8.93 -6.01
CA TYR A 13 -1.40 -9.78 -5.18
C TYR A 13 -1.54 -9.21 -3.76
N TYR A 14 -0.42 -8.98 -3.05
CA TYR A 14 -0.49 -8.49 -1.67
C TYR A 14 -0.98 -7.05 -1.55
N ASN A 15 -0.66 -6.18 -2.53
CA ASN A 15 -1.26 -4.85 -2.56
C ASN A 15 -2.77 -4.92 -2.76
N GLY A 16 -3.25 -5.81 -3.64
CA GLY A 16 -4.69 -6.00 -3.85
C GLY A 16 -5.41 -6.45 -2.59
N TRP A 17 -4.82 -7.40 -1.84
CA TRP A 17 -5.35 -7.82 -0.53
C TRP A 17 -5.31 -6.69 0.50
N ALA A 18 -4.20 -5.95 0.62
CA ALA A 18 -4.13 -4.80 1.51
C ALA A 18 -5.20 -3.74 1.17
N GLU A 19 -5.43 -3.48 -0.12
CA GLU A 19 -6.49 -2.58 -0.58
C GLU A 19 -7.89 -3.12 -0.23
N PHE A 20 -8.14 -4.42 -0.36
CA PHE A 20 -9.41 -5.03 0.02
C PHE A 20 -9.67 -4.95 1.53
N GLU A 21 -8.69 -5.35 2.35
CA GLU A 21 -8.79 -5.29 3.81
C GLU A 21 -8.86 -3.86 4.33
N SER A 22 -8.30 -2.88 3.62
CA SER A 22 -8.42 -1.46 4.01
C SER A 22 -9.87 -0.95 4.01
N ILE A 23 -10.74 -1.58 3.21
CA ILE A 23 -12.16 -1.24 3.11
C ILE A 23 -13.00 -2.07 4.09
N TYR A 24 -12.77 -3.39 4.14
CA TYR A 24 -13.66 -4.34 4.81
C TYR A 24 -13.05 -5.06 6.02
N GLY A 25 -11.74 -4.93 6.21
CA GLY A 25 -10.95 -5.80 7.07
C GLY A 25 -10.37 -5.14 8.32
N ASP A 26 -9.54 -5.93 9.01
CA ASP A 26 -8.75 -5.55 10.18
C ASP A 26 -7.44 -4.87 9.74
N ILE A 27 -7.04 -3.80 10.45
CA ILE A 27 -5.76 -3.12 10.22
C ILE A 27 -4.57 -4.07 10.35
N ASP A 28 -4.63 -5.08 11.20
CA ASP A 28 -3.58 -6.08 11.35
C ASP A 28 -3.35 -6.88 10.06
N LEU A 29 -4.43 -7.19 9.32
CA LEU A 29 -4.34 -7.83 8.01
C LEU A 29 -3.78 -6.88 6.95
N VAL A 30 -4.18 -5.61 6.97
CA VAL A 30 -3.62 -4.58 6.09
C VAL A 30 -2.10 -4.48 6.29
N VAL A 31 -1.66 -4.36 7.55
CA VAL A 31 -0.24 -4.32 7.93
C VAL A 31 0.48 -5.58 7.51
N HIS A 32 -0.12 -6.76 7.71
CA HIS A 32 0.46 -8.05 7.30
C HIS A 32 0.73 -8.07 5.79
N TYR A 33 -0.28 -7.74 4.98
CA TYR A 33 -0.17 -7.77 3.52
C TYR A 33 0.78 -6.70 2.99
N LEU A 34 0.80 -5.50 3.57
CA LEU A 34 1.78 -4.47 3.23
C LEU A 34 3.23 -4.92 3.50
N LYS A 35 3.48 -5.56 4.65
CA LYS A 35 4.81 -6.12 4.98
C LYS A 35 5.23 -7.22 4.01
N ARG A 36 4.29 -8.09 3.59
CA ARG A 36 4.53 -9.10 2.56
C ARG A 36 4.85 -8.45 1.22
N GLY A 37 4.04 -7.50 0.76
CA GLY A 37 4.26 -6.76 -0.49
C GLY A 37 5.62 -6.05 -0.50
N LEU A 38 5.97 -5.37 0.60
CA LEU A 38 7.26 -4.71 0.79
C LEU A 38 8.44 -5.69 0.61
N LYS A 39 8.37 -6.87 1.23
CA LYS A 39 9.41 -7.90 1.08
C LYS A 39 9.61 -8.33 -0.37
N TYR A 40 8.54 -8.45 -1.16
CA TYR A 40 8.65 -8.79 -2.58
C TYR A 40 9.13 -7.61 -3.43
N ALA A 41 8.75 -6.38 -3.09
CA ALA A 41 9.27 -5.18 -3.74
C ALA A 41 10.77 -5.01 -3.50
N GLU A 42 11.27 -5.26 -2.28
CA GLU A 42 12.70 -5.27 -1.99
C GLU A 42 13.45 -6.37 -2.74
N ARG A 43 12.83 -7.55 -2.91
CA ARG A 43 13.41 -8.62 -3.74
C ARG A 43 13.45 -8.24 -5.21
N LEU A 44 12.39 -7.62 -5.74
CA LEU A 44 12.37 -7.11 -7.11
C LEU A 44 13.47 -6.07 -7.31
N LYS A 45 13.61 -5.09 -6.41
CA LYS A 45 14.66 -4.07 -6.50
C LYS A 45 16.08 -4.65 -6.62
N ARG A 46 16.36 -5.76 -5.93
CA ARG A 46 17.69 -6.41 -5.96
C ARG A 46 17.98 -7.14 -7.26
N VAL A 47 16.96 -7.59 -7.99
CA VAL A 47 17.13 -8.44 -9.19
C VAL A 47 16.69 -7.76 -10.48
N ALA A 48 16.06 -6.58 -10.39
CA ALA A 48 15.52 -5.85 -11.54
C ALA A 48 16.64 -5.42 -12.48
N SER A 49 16.54 -5.80 -13.75
CA SER A 49 17.44 -5.32 -14.80
C SER A 49 16.83 -4.23 -15.68
N SER A 50 15.51 -4.05 -15.62
CA SER A 50 14.79 -3.02 -16.39
C SER A 50 14.47 -1.80 -15.53
N GLU A 51 14.56 -0.61 -16.14
CA GLU A 51 14.16 0.66 -15.50
C GLU A 51 12.70 0.60 -15.00
N ARG A 52 11.82 -0.04 -15.78
CA ARG A 52 10.44 -0.32 -15.40
C ARG A 52 10.35 -1.02 -14.04
N ASP A 53 11.08 -2.11 -13.86
CA ASP A 53 11.01 -2.92 -12.65
C ASP A 53 11.66 -2.23 -11.45
N ILE A 54 12.71 -1.45 -11.69
CA ILE A 54 13.33 -0.58 -10.68
C ILE A 54 12.29 0.43 -10.17
N HIS A 55 11.63 1.16 -11.08
CA HIS A 55 10.61 2.16 -10.71
C HIS A 55 9.42 1.54 -9.99
N VAL A 56 8.93 0.38 -10.47
CA VAL A 56 7.85 -0.36 -9.79
C VAL A 56 8.26 -0.77 -8.38
N ALA A 57 9.47 -1.31 -8.20
CA ALA A 57 9.95 -1.71 -6.89
C ALA A 57 10.10 -0.51 -5.95
N GLU A 58 10.71 0.58 -6.41
CA GLU A 58 10.93 1.79 -5.60
C GLU A 58 9.63 2.45 -5.16
N ALA A 59 8.68 2.62 -6.08
CA ALA A 59 7.38 3.18 -5.78
C ALA A 59 6.64 2.32 -4.73
N ASN A 60 6.65 1.01 -4.88
CA ASN A 60 5.98 0.10 -3.95
C ASN A 60 6.65 0.05 -2.57
N ILE A 61 7.99 0.07 -2.51
CA ILE A 61 8.73 0.15 -1.24
C ILE A 61 8.37 1.45 -0.52
N ARG A 62 8.40 2.58 -1.23
CA ARG A 62 8.14 3.89 -0.64
C ARG A 62 6.68 4.02 -0.19
N LYS A 63 5.73 3.58 -1.03
CA LYS A 63 4.30 3.50 -0.68
C LYS A 63 4.08 2.68 0.60
N ALA A 64 4.57 1.45 0.64
CA ALA A 64 4.37 0.57 1.79
C ALA A 64 4.96 1.15 3.07
N ARG A 65 6.16 1.75 2.99
CA ARG A 65 6.79 2.41 4.15
C ARG A 65 6.01 3.64 4.63
N LEU A 66 5.49 4.46 3.74
CA LEU A 66 4.64 5.60 4.11
C LEU A 66 3.39 5.15 4.87
N ILE A 67 2.69 4.13 4.36
CA ILE A 67 1.47 3.61 5.00
C ILE A 67 1.81 2.98 6.36
N LEU A 68 2.84 2.14 6.43
CA LEU A 68 3.26 1.52 7.68
C LEU A 68 3.69 2.56 8.73
N SER A 69 4.45 3.58 8.32
CA SER A 69 4.84 4.66 9.23
C SER A 69 3.65 5.47 9.74
N LEU A 70 2.61 5.66 8.93
CA LEU A 70 1.38 6.32 9.36
C LEU A 70 0.66 5.47 10.43
N PHE A 71 0.47 4.18 10.16
CA PHE A 71 -0.19 3.26 11.11
C PHE A 71 0.61 3.04 12.40
N GLU A 72 1.93 3.19 12.35
CA GLU A 72 2.81 3.17 13.52
C GLU A 72 2.95 4.55 14.20
N GLU A 73 2.16 5.55 13.80
CA GLU A 73 2.16 6.94 14.32
C GLU A 73 3.52 7.65 14.25
N LYS A 74 4.40 7.22 13.34
CA LYS A 74 5.74 7.82 13.14
C LYS A 74 5.71 9.06 12.26
N ILE A 75 4.66 9.21 11.47
CA ILE A 75 4.41 10.37 10.61
C ILE A 75 2.94 10.78 10.73
N SER A 76 2.66 12.05 10.51
CA SER A 76 1.30 12.58 10.44
C SER A 76 0.59 12.20 9.14
N VAL A 77 -0.74 12.30 9.13
CA VAL A 77 -1.56 12.16 7.91
C VAL A 77 -1.13 13.17 6.83
N SER A 78 -0.76 14.39 7.21
CA SER A 78 -0.29 15.41 6.27
C SER A 78 1.03 15.01 5.59
N GLU A 79 2.00 14.52 6.37
CA GLU A 79 3.27 14.00 5.85
C GLU A 79 3.06 12.77 4.96
N PHE A 80 2.16 11.87 5.34
CA PHE A 80 1.76 10.73 4.53
C PHE A 80 1.22 11.17 3.16
N LYS A 81 0.25 12.10 3.13
CA LYS A 81 -0.36 12.63 1.90
C LYS A 81 0.68 13.24 0.98
N LYS A 82 1.56 14.09 1.52
CA LYS A 82 2.66 14.70 0.77
C LYS A 82 3.61 13.65 0.20
N GLY A 83 4.01 12.67 1.02
CA GLY A 83 4.89 11.59 0.60
C GLY A 83 4.29 10.71 -0.50
N MET A 84 2.97 10.50 -0.47
CA MET A 84 2.23 9.76 -1.50
C MET A 84 2.16 10.54 -2.81
N GLN A 85 1.92 11.85 -2.76
CA GLN A 85 1.95 12.73 -3.95
C GLN A 85 3.31 12.71 -4.64
N GLU A 86 4.41 12.66 -3.89
CA GLU A 86 5.75 12.53 -4.48
C GLU A 86 5.97 11.22 -5.26
N LEU A 87 5.07 10.24 -5.17
CA LEU A 87 5.12 9.01 -5.95
C LEU A 87 4.59 9.18 -7.38
N GLU A 88 3.96 10.32 -7.71
CA GLU A 88 3.50 10.66 -9.07
C GLU A 88 4.65 10.60 -10.09
N LYS A 89 5.89 10.84 -9.65
CA LYS A 89 7.10 10.68 -10.46
C LYS A 89 7.36 9.25 -10.96
N TYR A 90 6.63 8.25 -10.46
CA TYR A 90 6.71 6.86 -10.88
C TYR A 90 5.41 6.39 -11.57
N PRO A 91 4.98 7.02 -12.69
CA PRO A 91 3.65 6.79 -13.25
C PRO A 91 3.42 5.32 -13.65
N ILE A 92 4.48 4.64 -14.08
CA ILE A 92 4.47 3.21 -14.48
C ILE A 92 4.04 2.28 -13.33
N ALA A 93 4.31 2.65 -12.07
CA ALA A 93 3.95 1.85 -10.92
C ALA A 93 2.46 1.93 -10.55
N PHE A 94 1.77 2.98 -11.03
CA PHE A 94 0.38 3.29 -10.70
C PHE A 94 -0.58 3.15 -11.88
N ARG A 95 -0.08 2.98 -13.11
CA ARG A 95 -0.92 2.59 -14.26
C ARG A 95 -1.54 1.22 -13.97
N ARG A 96 -2.86 1.18 -13.75
CA ARG A 96 -3.68 0.00 -13.41
C ARG A 96 -3.83 -1.03 -14.55
N GLY A 97 -2.75 -1.32 -15.28
CA GLY A 97 -2.72 -2.38 -16.30
C GLY A 97 -3.71 -2.20 -17.47
N ARG A 98 -4.36 -1.04 -17.60
CA ARG A 98 -5.19 -0.64 -18.74
C ARG A 98 -4.85 0.81 -19.07
N GLU A 99 -4.62 1.11 -20.34
CA GLU A 99 -4.33 2.47 -20.83
C GLU A 99 -5.49 3.44 -20.62
N ASP A 100 -6.70 2.93 -20.32
CA ASP A 100 -7.95 3.70 -20.34
C ASP A 100 -8.66 3.82 -18.99
N ILE A 101 -8.04 3.38 -17.88
CA ILE A 101 -8.68 3.42 -16.54
C ILE A 101 -7.81 4.21 -15.56
N GLY A 102 -8.01 5.52 -15.59
CA GLY A 102 -7.56 6.49 -14.60
C GLY A 102 -6.08 6.87 -14.67
N THR A 103 -5.76 8.04 -14.12
CA THR A 103 -4.39 8.57 -14.12
C THR A 103 -3.60 8.10 -12.89
N PRO A 104 -2.25 8.13 -12.92
CA PRO A 104 -1.42 7.88 -11.73
C PRO A 104 -1.83 8.72 -10.52
N GLU A 105 -2.20 9.99 -10.76
CA GLU A 105 -2.66 10.93 -9.74
C GLU A 105 -3.98 10.46 -9.10
N GLU A 106 -4.94 10.02 -9.92
CA GLU A 106 -6.20 9.45 -9.43
C GLU A 106 -5.98 8.16 -8.61
N ALA A 107 -5.05 7.30 -9.06
CA ALA A 107 -4.69 6.08 -8.33
C ALA A 107 -4.02 6.39 -6.97
N ILE A 108 -3.18 7.42 -6.92
CA ILE A 108 -2.55 7.91 -5.69
C ILE A 108 -3.60 8.52 -4.76
N ALA A 109 -4.47 9.39 -5.28
CA ALA A 109 -5.56 10.00 -4.52
C ALA A 109 -6.51 8.94 -3.93
N ALA A 110 -6.88 7.93 -4.71
CA ALA A 110 -7.69 6.81 -4.24
C ALA A 110 -6.98 5.98 -3.16
N THR A 111 -5.66 5.84 -3.24
CA THR A 111 -4.87 5.17 -2.19
C THR A 111 -4.83 6.01 -0.91
N ILE A 112 -4.59 7.32 -1.02
CA ILE A 112 -4.62 8.24 0.11
C ILE A 112 -5.97 8.15 0.83
N HIS A 113 -7.06 8.29 0.08
CA HIS A 113 -8.41 8.28 0.64
C HIS A 113 -8.73 6.98 1.38
N ARG A 114 -8.38 5.82 0.81
CA ARG A 114 -8.58 4.51 1.46
C ARG A 114 -7.77 4.38 2.74
N ILE A 115 -6.50 4.73 2.72
CA ILE A 115 -5.63 4.60 3.90
C ILE A 115 -6.04 5.59 4.99
N GLU A 116 -6.43 6.82 4.64
CA GLU A 116 -6.98 7.78 5.58
C GLU A 116 -8.27 7.25 6.22
N TYR A 117 -9.18 6.68 5.43
CA TYR A 117 -10.38 6.03 5.94
C TYR A 117 -10.06 4.88 6.91
N THR A 118 -9.10 4.00 6.57
CA THR A 118 -8.66 2.91 7.46
C THR A 118 -8.00 3.43 8.74
N TYR A 119 -7.23 4.51 8.64
CA TYR A 119 -6.55 5.12 9.79
C TYR A 119 -7.52 5.83 10.73
N ASP A 120 -8.52 6.52 10.18
CA ASP A 120 -9.51 7.28 10.93
C ASP A 120 -10.69 6.41 11.42
N ARG A 121 -10.76 5.15 11.00
CA ARG A 121 -11.79 4.20 11.42
C ARG A 121 -11.84 4.07 12.95
N TYR A 122 -13.05 4.18 13.49
CA TYR A 122 -13.29 4.29 14.93
C TYR A 122 -12.83 3.05 15.71
N ASP A 123 -13.02 1.86 15.15
CA ASP A 123 -12.59 0.57 15.69
C ASP A 123 -11.06 0.40 15.69
N VAL A 124 -10.35 1.11 14.81
CA VAL A 124 -8.89 1.17 14.77
C VAL A 124 -8.34 2.19 15.77
N ARG A 125 -8.96 3.37 15.88
CA ARG A 125 -8.56 4.41 16.85
C ARG A 125 -8.93 4.07 18.29
N TYR A 126 -9.97 3.28 18.50
CA TYR A 126 -10.48 2.89 19.80
C TYR A 126 -10.65 1.37 19.87
N PRO A 127 -9.56 0.58 19.88
CA PRO A 127 -9.63 -0.88 19.82
C PRO A 127 -10.33 -1.51 21.03
N SER A 128 -10.50 -0.77 22.13
CA SER A 128 -11.29 -1.18 23.31
C SER A 128 -12.81 -1.02 23.13
N PHE A 129 -13.25 -0.31 22.09
CA PHE A 129 -14.65 -0.05 21.75
C PHE A 129 -15.04 -0.67 20.40
N ASP A 130 -14.15 -1.45 19.80
CA ASP A 130 -14.47 -2.26 18.64
C ASP A 130 -15.60 -3.23 19.01
N MET A 131 -16.79 -3.01 18.44
CA MET A 131 -17.96 -3.84 18.71
C MET A 131 -17.82 -5.27 18.14
N HIS A 132 -16.79 -5.53 17.32
CA HIS A 132 -16.38 -6.87 16.90
C HIS A 132 -15.51 -7.59 17.95
N ARG A 133 -14.89 -6.85 18.88
CA ARG A 133 -14.14 -7.39 20.04
C ARG A 133 -14.93 -7.36 21.34
N SER A 134 -16.04 -6.62 21.41
CA SER A 134 -16.97 -6.62 22.55
C SER A 134 -17.83 -7.88 22.56
N GLY A 135 -17.20 -9.01 22.84
CA GLY A 135 -17.84 -10.32 22.97
C GLY A 135 -17.04 -11.35 23.76
N ASP A 136 -15.73 -11.16 23.94
CA ASP A 136 -14.87 -12.07 24.70
C ASP A 136 -14.06 -11.31 25.76
N ARG A 137 -14.68 -11.04 26.92
CA ARG A 137 -14.01 -10.95 28.23
C ARG A 137 -15.00 -11.17 29.36
#